data_AF-E3MPP8-F1
#
_entry.id   AF-E3MPP8-F1
#
_cell.length_a   1.000
_cell.length_b   1.000
_cell.length_c   1.000
_cell.angle_alpha   90.00
_cell.angle_beta   90.00
_cell.angle_gamma   90.00
#
_symmetry.space_group_name_H-M   'P 1'
#
loop_
_entity.id
_entity.type
_entity.pdbx_description
1 polymer ?
#
loop_
_entity_poly.entity_id
_entity_poly.type
_entity_poly.pdbx_seq_one_letter_code
_entity_poly.pdbx_strand_id
1 'polypeptide(L)'
;MTTLSQPLSYLTSKCVALYIDPNIRLQLYLRCPCFASAHKSEPMRIRDLKLRPDNFEINGIIYSLGVITQYTDTPNPRSVVWDNAEGGIQEHVDIYGFPPRRRQDDAENVRTDNVQMAHLRDSITIMKQDLKPGNRIKIQRLNLKAEAYNMRINNIPPPYLHYLQLTISTGKLVKIESVVYDKQFKFAREYIEKMVFGNKKIQVEHLQIGGDTYLHDLDNRIGITFGPPRHEPLFDYTPQTDSVKPLLSIRSLEVGVLRVTGILINALASLRPILSQTPLKKLKAVCHQRTFTKDPIVNTTEFLQIAQGSPINVLSNRPNYRIHLGLAFDLKDDLINLVYEWKKREIRIGTHYSVGETEDSVSYTFTMFRNIPGAKLGENEETRLTEFPECIIIPMGNDTELNVYCNKPNEEEKEYCRSEFIVKMKWQPRGYARAVEWD
;
A
#
# COMPACT_ATOMS: atom_id res chain seq x y z
N MET A 1 -51.75 -18.10 10.36
CA MET A 1 -51.68 -16.89 9.51
C MET A 1 -50.21 -16.56 9.29
N THR A 2 -49.66 -16.91 8.12
CA THR A 2 -48.35 -16.44 7.67
C THR A 2 -48.53 -15.01 7.17
N THR A 3 -48.08 -14.02 7.94
CA THR A 3 -48.02 -12.64 7.46
C THR A 3 -47.09 -12.59 6.25
N LEU A 4 -47.63 -12.28 5.07
CA LEU A 4 -46.84 -11.97 3.88
C LEU A 4 -45.88 -10.83 4.24
N SER A 5 -44.58 -11.12 4.29
CA SER A 5 -43.56 -10.09 4.51
C SER A 5 -43.61 -9.12 3.34
N GLN A 6 -44.08 -7.90 3.57
CA GLN A 6 -44.15 -6.88 2.54
C GLN A 6 -42.72 -6.44 2.18
N PRO A 7 -42.30 -6.53 0.91
CA PRO A 7 -40.97 -6.11 0.52
C PRO A 7 -40.78 -4.60 0.76
N LEU A 8 -39.57 -4.20 1.11
CA LEU A 8 -39.23 -2.79 1.31
C LEU A 8 -39.58 -1.97 0.06
N SER A 9 -40.13 -0.77 0.26
CA SER A 9 -40.33 0.17 -0.84
C SER A 9 -38.99 0.54 -1.48
N TYR A 10 -39.01 1.02 -2.73
CA TYR A 10 -37.79 1.47 -3.40
C TYR A 10 -37.09 2.57 -2.60
N LEU A 11 -37.83 3.60 -2.13
CA LEU A 11 -37.27 4.70 -1.36
C LEU A 11 -36.62 4.22 -0.05
N THR A 12 -37.29 3.32 0.68
CA THR A 12 -36.73 2.72 1.90
C THR A 12 -35.49 1.90 1.59
N SER A 13 -35.48 1.16 0.48
CA SER A 13 -34.32 0.38 0.03
C SER A 13 -33.12 1.26 -0.32
N LYS A 14 -33.33 2.47 -0.85
CA LYS A 14 -32.25 3.46 -1.07
C LYS A 14 -31.63 3.90 0.25
N CYS A 15 -32.46 4.24 1.25
CA CYS A 15 -31.97 4.59 2.58
C CYS A 15 -31.18 3.45 3.21
N VAL A 16 -31.68 2.21 3.14
CA VAL A 16 -30.96 1.03 3.62
C VAL A 16 -29.63 0.89 2.89
N ALA A 17 -29.59 1.01 1.56
CA ALA A 17 -28.36 0.91 0.79
C ALA A 17 -27.31 1.94 1.23
N LEU A 18 -27.71 3.19 1.51
CA LEU A 18 -26.80 4.27 1.92
C LEU A 18 -26.09 4.03 3.26
N TYR A 19 -26.77 3.43 4.24
CA TYR A 19 -26.33 3.42 5.64
C TYR A 19 -26.01 2.03 6.20
N ILE A 20 -26.40 0.96 5.51
CA ILE A 20 -26.08 -0.39 5.96
C ILE A 20 -24.57 -0.67 5.79
N ASP A 21 -24.03 -1.51 6.68
CA ASP A 21 -22.65 -1.98 6.57
C ASP A 21 -22.35 -2.52 5.16
N PRO A 22 -21.21 -2.13 4.53
CA PRO A 22 -20.87 -2.55 3.17
C PRO A 22 -20.86 -4.06 2.96
N ASN A 23 -20.36 -4.83 3.91
CA ASN A 23 -20.27 -6.28 3.76
C ASN A 23 -21.67 -6.92 3.81
N ILE A 24 -22.55 -6.44 4.69
CA ILE A 24 -23.96 -6.83 4.70
C ILE A 24 -24.65 -6.41 3.39
N ARG A 25 -24.38 -5.19 2.90
CA ARG A 25 -24.92 -4.67 1.64
C ARG A 25 -24.59 -5.58 0.46
N LEU A 26 -23.36 -6.08 0.39
CA LEU A 26 -22.91 -7.00 -0.65
C LEU A 26 -23.63 -8.34 -0.58
N GLN A 27 -23.82 -8.89 0.64
CA GLN A 27 -24.58 -10.13 0.82
C GLN A 27 -26.06 -9.98 0.43
N LEU A 28 -26.68 -8.84 0.75
CA LEU A 28 -28.05 -8.54 0.31
C LEU A 28 -28.14 -8.41 -1.22
N TYR A 29 -27.18 -7.72 -1.84
CA TYR A 29 -27.12 -7.58 -3.29
C TYR A 29 -27.07 -8.93 -4.01
N LEU A 30 -26.31 -9.89 -3.48
CA LEU A 30 -26.18 -11.23 -4.05
C LEU A 30 -27.43 -12.10 -3.88
N ARG A 31 -28.10 -12.00 -2.73
CA ARG A 31 -29.23 -12.88 -2.38
C ARG A 31 -30.60 -12.32 -2.77
N CYS A 32 -30.70 -11.01 -2.97
CA CYS A 32 -31.98 -10.32 -3.17
C CYS A 32 -31.97 -9.49 -4.46
N PRO A 33 -32.41 -10.06 -5.60
CA PRO A 33 -32.44 -9.35 -6.89
C PRO A 33 -33.22 -8.02 -6.86
N CYS A 34 -34.26 -7.91 -6.03
CA CYS A 34 -35.05 -6.69 -5.86
C CYS A 34 -34.25 -5.52 -5.25
N PHE A 35 -33.18 -5.80 -4.50
CA PHE A 35 -32.30 -4.79 -3.90
C PHE A 35 -31.26 -4.24 -4.89
N ALA A 36 -31.06 -4.90 -6.04
CA ALA A 36 -30.03 -4.55 -7.00
C ALA A 36 -30.14 -3.12 -7.54
N SER A 37 -31.36 -2.60 -7.72
CA SER A 37 -31.60 -1.25 -8.21
C SER A 37 -31.12 -0.19 -7.20
N ALA A 38 -31.48 -0.35 -5.92
CA ALA A 38 -31.04 0.53 -4.83
C ALA A 38 -29.54 0.41 -4.58
N HIS A 39 -28.98 -0.81 -4.59
CA HIS A 39 -27.54 -1.02 -4.47
C HIS A 39 -26.77 -0.27 -5.55
N LYS A 40 -27.22 -0.31 -6.81
CA LYS A 40 -26.52 0.33 -7.94
C LYS A 40 -26.75 1.84 -8.04
N SER A 41 -27.81 2.38 -7.43
CA SER A 41 -28.11 3.81 -7.47
C SER A 41 -27.32 4.59 -6.42
N GLU A 42 -27.21 4.04 -5.21
CA GLU A 42 -26.62 4.74 -4.07
C GLU A 42 -25.11 4.51 -3.94
N PRO A 43 -24.34 5.52 -3.54
CA PRO A 43 -22.92 5.35 -3.27
C PRO A 43 -22.69 4.32 -2.16
N MET A 44 -21.64 3.51 -2.29
CA MET A 44 -21.19 2.62 -1.22
C MET A 44 -20.12 3.31 -0.39
N ARG A 45 -20.38 3.49 0.91
CA ARG A 45 -19.48 4.14 1.86
C ARG A 45 -18.66 3.10 2.59
N ILE A 46 -17.36 3.10 2.37
CA ILE A 46 -16.41 2.20 3.04
C ILE A 46 -15.51 3.06 3.92
N ARG A 47 -15.32 2.64 5.18
CA ARG A 47 -14.40 3.33 6.08
C ARG A 47 -12.97 2.93 5.72
N ASP A 48 -12.68 1.64 5.74
CA ASP A 48 -11.35 1.10 5.50
C ASP A 48 -11.39 0.11 4.34
N LEU A 49 -10.71 0.44 3.24
CA LEU A 49 -10.51 -0.45 2.10
C LEU A 49 -9.02 -0.70 1.93
N LYS A 50 -8.58 -1.96 2.03
CA LYS A 50 -7.20 -2.35 1.74
C LYS A 50 -7.16 -3.27 0.53
N LEU A 51 -6.36 -2.90 -0.46
CA LEU A 51 -6.13 -3.67 -1.68
C LEU A 51 -4.71 -4.23 -1.61
N ARG A 52 -4.60 -5.52 -1.32
CA ARG A 52 -3.33 -6.25 -1.23
C ARG A 52 -3.13 -7.12 -2.48
N PRO A 53 -1.91 -7.63 -2.72
CA PRO A 53 -1.65 -8.50 -3.86
C PRO A 53 -2.48 -9.81 -3.85
N ASP A 54 -2.80 -10.31 -2.67
CA ASP A 54 -3.35 -11.63 -2.39
C ASP A 54 -4.77 -11.61 -1.81
N ASN A 55 -5.23 -10.44 -1.36
CA ASN A 55 -6.55 -10.27 -0.78
C ASN A 55 -7.01 -8.81 -0.82
N PHE A 56 -8.27 -8.58 -0.46
CA PHE A 56 -8.74 -7.25 -0.10
C PHE A 56 -9.47 -7.30 1.23
N GLU A 57 -9.54 -6.14 1.90
CA GLU A 57 -10.17 -6.01 3.20
C GLU A 57 -11.13 -4.82 3.20
N ILE A 58 -12.36 -5.05 3.67
CA ILE A 58 -13.42 -4.04 3.81
C ILE A 58 -13.85 -3.96 5.26
N ASN A 59 -13.57 -2.83 5.92
CA ASN A 59 -13.91 -2.58 7.32
C ASN A 59 -13.47 -3.73 8.25
N GLY A 60 -12.28 -4.30 8.02
CA GLY A 60 -11.73 -5.42 8.81
C GLY A 60 -12.17 -6.83 8.39
N ILE A 61 -13.04 -6.97 7.38
CA ILE A 61 -13.37 -8.29 6.79
C ILE A 61 -12.45 -8.55 5.62
N ILE A 62 -11.67 -9.65 5.69
CA ILE A 62 -10.71 -10.02 4.66
C ILE A 62 -11.35 -11.02 3.70
N TYR A 63 -11.20 -10.76 2.41
CA TYR A 63 -11.62 -11.61 1.30
C TYR A 63 -10.38 -12.07 0.53
N SER A 64 -10.12 -13.37 0.54
CA SER A 64 -9.00 -13.98 -0.19
C SER A 64 -9.52 -15.05 -1.14
N LEU A 65 -9.01 -15.06 -2.37
CA LEU A 65 -9.33 -16.04 -3.40
C LEU A 65 -8.04 -16.73 -3.84
N GLY A 66 -7.94 -18.03 -3.61
CA GLY A 66 -6.77 -18.80 -4.03
C GLY A 66 -7.10 -20.21 -4.48
N VAL A 67 -6.14 -20.84 -5.13
CA VAL A 67 -6.19 -22.24 -5.52
C VAL A 67 -5.49 -23.06 -4.44
N ILE A 68 -6.26 -23.90 -3.75
CA ILE A 68 -5.73 -24.82 -2.74
C ILE A 68 -5.52 -26.21 -3.33
N THR A 69 -4.56 -26.93 -2.79
CA THR A 69 -4.26 -28.31 -3.22
C THR A 69 -4.76 -29.31 -2.18
N GLN A 70 -5.47 -30.34 -2.64
CA GLN A 70 -5.95 -31.42 -1.79
C GLN A 70 -5.56 -32.78 -2.38
N TYR A 71 -4.77 -33.54 -1.62
CA TYR A 71 -4.39 -34.90 -1.96
C TYR A 71 -5.60 -35.83 -1.83
N THR A 72 -5.77 -36.72 -2.80
CA THR A 72 -6.97 -37.58 -2.88
C THR A 72 -6.81 -38.84 -2.04
N ASP A 73 -5.61 -39.43 -2.06
CA ASP A 73 -5.37 -40.76 -1.51
C ASP A 73 -4.65 -40.71 -0.15
N THR A 74 -4.05 -39.56 0.18
CA THR A 74 -3.29 -39.36 1.41
C THR A 74 -3.62 -38.00 2.04
N PRO A 75 -3.41 -37.83 3.36
CA PRO A 75 -3.50 -36.51 3.98
C PRO A 75 -2.51 -35.53 3.34
N ASN A 76 -2.92 -34.25 3.27
CA ASN A 76 -2.05 -33.20 2.75
C ASN A 76 -0.69 -33.18 3.47
N PRO A 77 0.44 -33.15 2.72
CA PRO A 77 1.74 -32.89 3.30
C PRO A 77 1.75 -31.60 4.11
N ARG A 78 2.57 -31.52 5.17
CA ARG A 78 2.60 -30.37 6.08
C ARG A 78 2.80 -29.03 5.38
N SER A 79 3.70 -28.98 4.39
CA SER A 79 3.89 -27.75 3.59
C SER A 79 2.61 -27.34 2.86
N VAL A 80 1.84 -28.29 2.32
CA VAL A 80 0.57 -28.01 1.62
C VAL A 80 -0.51 -27.54 2.60
N VAL A 81 -0.57 -28.11 3.81
CA VAL A 81 -1.48 -27.64 4.86
C VAL A 81 -1.20 -26.18 5.20
N TRP A 82 0.07 -25.79 5.31
CA TRP A 82 0.46 -24.39 5.58
C TRP A 82 0.18 -23.49 4.38
N ASP A 83 0.53 -23.92 3.17
CA ASP A 83 0.28 -23.14 1.94
C ASP A 83 -1.22 -22.87 1.76
N ASN A 84 -2.08 -23.88 1.99
CA ASN A 84 -3.54 -23.71 1.93
C ASN A 84 -4.07 -22.79 3.03
N ALA A 85 -3.51 -22.87 4.25
CA ALA A 85 -3.90 -22.00 5.35
C ALA A 85 -3.48 -20.53 5.13
N GLU A 86 -2.40 -20.30 4.37
CA GLU A 86 -1.93 -18.99 3.91
C GLU A 86 -2.71 -18.47 2.67
N GLY A 87 -3.76 -19.17 2.25
CA GLY A 87 -4.64 -18.76 1.16
C GLY A 87 -4.40 -19.49 -0.16
N GLY A 88 -3.39 -20.37 -0.24
CA GLY A 88 -3.06 -21.13 -1.44
C GLY A 88 -2.45 -20.28 -2.56
N ILE A 89 -2.50 -20.79 -3.78
CA ILE A 89 -1.90 -20.18 -4.96
C ILE A 89 -2.80 -19.06 -5.48
N GLN A 90 -2.30 -17.82 -5.54
CA GLN A 90 -3.06 -16.62 -5.90
C GLN A 90 -3.16 -16.37 -7.42
N GLU A 91 -2.87 -17.38 -8.23
CA GLU A 91 -2.74 -17.24 -9.67
C GLU A 91 -3.39 -18.39 -10.44
N HIS A 92 -3.57 -18.18 -11.74
CA HIS A 92 -4.03 -19.24 -12.63
C HIS A 92 -2.93 -20.27 -12.81
N VAL A 93 -3.25 -21.53 -12.48
CA VAL A 93 -2.35 -22.66 -12.60
C VAL A 93 -2.94 -23.76 -13.48
N ASP A 94 -2.08 -24.64 -13.96
CA ASP A 94 -2.45 -25.90 -14.56
C ASP A 94 -2.72 -26.97 -13.48
N ILE A 95 -2.98 -28.20 -13.94
CA ILE A 95 -3.29 -29.33 -13.04
C ILE A 95 -2.14 -29.66 -12.08
N TYR A 96 -0.91 -29.23 -12.36
CA TYR A 96 0.29 -29.47 -11.54
C TYR A 96 0.56 -28.34 -10.54
N GLY A 97 -0.26 -27.28 -10.55
CA GLY A 97 -0.05 -26.11 -9.70
C GLY A 97 1.00 -25.13 -10.24
N PHE A 98 1.29 -25.14 -11.55
CA PHE A 98 2.20 -24.19 -12.19
C PHE A 98 1.49 -23.28 -13.19
N PRO A 99 2.05 -22.09 -13.50
CA PRO A 99 1.56 -21.27 -14.59
C PRO A 99 1.47 -22.08 -15.89
N PRO A 100 0.36 -22.02 -16.65
CA PRO A 100 0.23 -22.77 -17.90
C PRO A 100 1.40 -22.54 -18.84
N ARG A 101 1.79 -23.60 -19.57
CA ARG A 101 2.81 -23.51 -20.62
C ARG A 101 2.39 -22.46 -21.65
N ARG A 102 3.28 -21.51 -21.92
CA ARG A 102 3.01 -20.34 -22.79
C ARG A 102 3.32 -20.60 -24.26
N ARG A 103 4.19 -21.56 -24.55
CA ARG A 103 4.69 -21.82 -25.92
C ARG A 103 3.91 -22.95 -26.56
N GLN A 104 3.71 -22.83 -27.88
CA GLN A 104 3.13 -23.90 -28.70
C GLN A 104 4.09 -25.08 -28.87
N ASP A 105 5.40 -24.87 -28.65
CA ASP A 105 6.43 -25.92 -28.74
C ASP A 105 6.56 -26.69 -27.42
N ASP A 106 6.11 -27.94 -27.42
CA ASP A 106 6.19 -28.85 -26.28
C ASP A 106 7.63 -29.21 -25.90
N ALA A 107 8.56 -29.31 -26.85
CA ALA A 107 9.95 -29.66 -26.56
C ALA A 107 10.65 -28.54 -25.77
N GLU A 108 10.38 -27.29 -26.13
CA GLU A 108 10.90 -26.14 -25.42
C GLU A 108 10.29 -25.96 -24.03
N ASN A 109 8.98 -26.23 -23.89
CA ASN A 109 8.33 -26.24 -22.59
C ASN A 109 8.94 -27.31 -21.66
N VAL A 110 9.16 -28.52 -22.16
CA VAL A 110 9.82 -29.60 -21.41
C VAL A 110 11.25 -29.23 -21.03
N ARG A 111 12.01 -28.60 -21.94
CA ARG A 111 13.36 -28.11 -21.63
C ARG A 111 13.33 -27.08 -20.49
N THR A 112 12.36 -26.16 -20.51
CA THR A 112 12.19 -25.14 -19.46
C THR A 112 11.83 -25.77 -18.11
N ASP A 113 10.89 -26.70 -18.10
CA ASP A 113 10.49 -27.43 -16.89
C ASP A 113 11.68 -28.24 -16.32
N ASN A 114 12.51 -28.86 -17.18
CA ASN A 114 13.72 -29.57 -16.77
C ASN A 114 14.76 -28.66 -16.11
N VAL A 115 14.97 -27.45 -16.64
CA VAL A 115 15.88 -26.46 -16.04
C VAL A 115 15.39 -26.04 -14.65
N GLN A 116 14.09 -25.76 -14.52
CA GLN A 116 13.48 -25.44 -13.22
C GLN A 116 13.63 -26.59 -12.22
N MET A 117 13.39 -27.82 -12.65
CA MET A 117 13.55 -29.01 -11.82
C MET A 117 15.00 -29.20 -11.36
N ALA A 118 15.99 -28.95 -12.22
CA ALA A 118 17.41 -29.01 -11.85
C ALA A 118 17.76 -27.98 -10.77
N HIS A 119 17.35 -26.72 -10.93
CA HIS A 119 17.56 -25.66 -9.93
C HIS A 119 16.93 -25.99 -8.57
N LEU A 120 15.75 -26.62 -8.55
CA LEU A 120 15.11 -27.08 -7.31
C LEU A 120 15.96 -28.15 -6.62
N ARG A 121 16.48 -29.13 -7.37
CA ARG A 121 17.35 -30.20 -6.84
C ARG A 121 18.66 -29.65 -6.28
N ASP A 122 19.26 -28.67 -6.95
CA ASP A 122 20.46 -27.99 -6.44
C ASP A 122 20.16 -27.26 -5.13
N SER A 123 19.06 -26.51 -5.08
CA SER A 123 18.61 -25.79 -3.88
C SER A 123 18.32 -26.73 -2.70
N ILE A 124 17.69 -27.89 -2.96
CA ILE A 124 17.46 -28.94 -1.96
C ILE A 124 18.80 -29.47 -1.42
N THR A 125 19.77 -29.70 -2.30
CA THR A 125 21.09 -30.24 -1.92
C THR A 125 21.83 -29.27 -1.00
N ILE A 126 21.86 -27.98 -1.35
CA ILE A 126 22.45 -26.92 -0.54
C ILE A 126 21.74 -26.84 0.84
N MET A 127 20.41 -26.81 0.85
CA MET A 127 19.65 -26.70 2.11
C MET A 127 19.75 -27.94 3.01
N LYS A 128 20.01 -29.13 2.47
CA LYS A 128 20.27 -30.33 3.27
C LYS A 128 21.60 -30.25 4.02
N GLN A 129 22.58 -29.53 3.48
CA GLN A 129 23.88 -29.32 4.12
C GLN A 129 23.81 -28.24 5.20
N ASP A 130 23.02 -27.20 4.96
CA ASP A 130 22.79 -26.10 5.90
C ASP A 130 21.73 -26.53 6.94
N LEU A 131 22.12 -27.08 8.10
CA LEU A 131 21.21 -27.63 9.14
C LEU A 131 20.40 -26.56 9.91
N LYS A 132 19.94 -25.51 9.24
CA LYS A 132 19.18 -24.41 9.86
C LYS A 132 17.76 -24.84 10.25
N PRO A 133 17.24 -24.34 11.39
CA PRO A 133 15.83 -24.50 11.75
C PRO A 133 14.89 -24.03 10.63
N GLY A 134 13.82 -24.80 10.38
CA GLY A 134 12.85 -24.53 9.31
C GLY A 134 13.19 -25.12 7.93
N ASN A 135 14.43 -25.56 7.69
CA ASN A 135 14.83 -26.15 6.40
C ASN A 135 14.06 -27.42 6.06
N ARG A 136 13.65 -28.23 7.05
CA ARG A 136 12.88 -29.46 6.81
C ARG A 136 11.60 -29.21 6.00
N ILE A 137 10.86 -28.15 6.32
CA ILE A 137 9.60 -27.85 5.62
C ILE A 137 9.88 -27.20 4.26
N LYS A 138 10.87 -26.31 4.18
CA LYS A 138 11.31 -25.74 2.90
C LYS A 138 11.74 -26.83 1.91
N ILE A 139 12.53 -27.80 2.38
CA ILE A 139 12.96 -28.96 1.59
C ILE A 139 11.75 -29.81 1.17
N GLN A 140 10.79 -30.07 2.07
CA GLN A 140 9.54 -30.76 1.70
C GLN A 140 8.80 -30.02 0.58
N ARG A 141 8.63 -28.69 0.72
CA ARG A 141 7.97 -27.84 -0.29
C ARG A 141 8.69 -27.92 -1.65
N LEU A 142 10.03 -27.84 -1.67
CA LEU A 142 10.81 -27.97 -2.91
C LEU A 142 10.74 -29.37 -3.52
N ASN A 143 10.76 -30.43 -2.71
CA ASN A 143 10.62 -31.81 -3.21
C ASN A 143 9.28 -31.99 -3.92
N LEU A 144 8.17 -31.58 -3.29
CA LEU A 144 6.84 -31.64 -3.90
C LEU A 144 6.77 -30.83 -5.21
N LYS A 145 7.43 -29.66 -5.25
CA LYS A 145 7.53 -28.86 -6.48
C LYS A 145 8.32 -29.58 -7.58
N ALA A 146 9.43 -30.25 -7.24
CA ALA A 146 10.21 -31.03 -8.19
C ALA A 146 9.43 -32.26 -8.70
N GLU A 147 8.67 -32.93 -7.83
CA GLU A 147 7.76 -34.02 -8.19
C GLU A 147 6.66 -33.55 -9.14
N ALA A 148 6.05 -32.39 -8.87
CA ALA A 148 5.07 -31.79 -9.76
C ALA A 148 5.65 -31.48 -11.15
N TYR A 149 6.89 -30.95 -11.23
CA TYR A 149 7.56 -30.77 -12.52
C TYR A 149 7.82 -32.10 -13.23
N ASN A 150 8.26 -33.13 -12.51
CA ASN A 150 8.46 -34.46 -13.08
C ASN A 150 7.15 -35.04 -13.65
N MET A 151 6.04 -34.90 -12.94
CA MET A 151 4.72 -35.30 -13.43
C MET A 151 4.31 -34.50 -14.68
N ARG A 152 4.53 -33.18 -14.68
CA ARG A 152 4.27 -32.29 -15.82
C ARG A 152 5.10 -32.61 -17.06
N ILE A 153 6.38 -32.96 -16.89
CA ILE A 153 7.27 -33.36 -17.98
C ILE A 153 6.81 -34.68 -18.62
N ASN A 154 6.39 -35.63 -17.79
CA ASN A 154 5.99 -36.97 -18.23
C ASN A 154 4.48 -37.11 -18.52
N ASN A 155 3.71 -36.02 -18.41
CA ASN A 155 2.24 -36.01 -18.55
C ASN A 155 1.51 -37.02 -17.65
N ILE A 156 2.00 -37.21 -16.42
CA ILE A 156 1.41 -38.12 -15.43
C ILE A 156 0.40 -37.35 -14.57
N PRO A 157 -0.87 -37.75 -14.45
CA PRO A 157 -1.82 -37.09 -13.57
C PRO A 157 -1.35 -37.02 -12.11
N PRO A 158 -1.47 -35.87 -11.43
CA PRO A 158 -1.04 -35.75 -10.04
C PRO A 158 -1.99 -36.46 -9.06
N PRO A 159 -1.50 -36.89 -7.88
CA PRO A 159 -2.31 -37.55 -6.84
C PRO A 159 -3.10 -36.53 -5.98
N TYR A 160 -3.40 -35.37 -6.55
CA TYR A 160 -4.09 -34.27 -5.88
C TYR A 160 -4.97 -33.51 -6.87
N LEU A 161 -5.99 -32.87 -6.33
CA LEU A 161 -6.87 -31.95 -7.06
C LEU A 161 -6.70 -30.54 -6.53
N HIS A 162 -6.96 -29.58 -7.41
CA HIS A 162 -7.01 -28.18 -7.07
C HIS A 162 -8.47 -27.75 -6.84
N TYR A 163 -8.68 -26.92 -5.84
CA TYR A 163 -9.95 -26.27 -5.57
C TYR A 163 -9.76 -24.77 -5.56
N LEU A 164 -10.69 -24.06 -6.20
CA LEU A 164 -10.79 -22.63 -6.02
C LEU A 164 -11.48 -22.35 -4.68
N GLN A 165 -10.85 -21.59 -3.80
CA GLN A 165 -11.35 -21.31 -2.47
C GLN A 165 -11.49 -19.81 -2.25
N LEU A 166 -12.70 -19.37 -1.92
CA LEU A 166 -12.99 -18.06 -1.35
C LEU A 166 -13.00 -18.18 0.18
N THR A 167 -12.09 -17.45 0.81
CA THR A 167 -12.00 -17.33 2.27
C THR A 167 -12.47 -15.94 2.68
N ILE A 168 -13.50 -15.87 3.52
CA ILE A 168 -14.00 -14.64 4.13
C ILE A 168 -13.74 -14.73 5.63
N SER A 169 -12.84 -13.90 6.15
CA SER A 169 -12.48 -13.92 7.56
C SER A 169 -12.81 -12.62 8.28
N THR A 170 -13.24 -12.76 9.52
CA THR A 170 -13.59 -11.65 10.41
C THR A 170 -13.04 -11.96 11.80
N GLY A 171 -11.77 -11.59 12.02
CA GLY A 171 -11.04 -11.97 13.23
C GLY A 171 -10.94 -13.50 13.36
N LYS A 172 -11.71 -14.08 14.30
CA LYS A 172 -11.72 -15.53 14.57
C LYS A 172 -12.70 -16.31 13.69
N LEU A 173 -13.68 -15.66 13.09
CA LEU A 173 -14.67 -16.32 12.25
C LEU A 173 -14.12 -16.44 10.84
N VAL A 174 -14.13 -17.65 10.30
CA VAL A 174 -13.70 -17.94 8.93
C VAL A 174 -14.83 -18.68 8.23
N LYS A 175 -15.31 -18.10 7.13
CA LYS A 175 -16.22 -18.75 6.20
C LYS A 175 -15.45 -19.12 4.95
N ILE A 176 -15.61 -20.38 4.52
CA ILE A 176 -14.93 -20.93 3.37
C ILE A 176 -15.97 -21.43 2.37
N GLU A 177 -15.81 -21.04 1.11
CA GLU A 177 -16.57 -21.58 -0.01
C GLU A 177 -15.57 -22.09 -1.05
N SER A 178 -15.66 -23.38 -1.41
CA SER A 178 -14.71 -24.02 -2.31
C SER A 178 -15.43 -24.75 -3.45
N VAL A 179 -14.87 -24.67 -4.65
CA VAL A 179 -15.36 -25.38 -5.85
C VAL A 179 -14.18 -26.04 -6.57
N VAL A 180 -14.44 -27.13 -7.29
CA VAL A 180 -13.41 -27.81 -8.08
C VAL A 180 -12.81 -26.84 -9.08
N TYR A 181 -11.48 -26.81 -9.16
CA TYR A 181 -10.78 -25.89 -10.04
C TYR A 181 -10.75 -26.40 -11.48
N ASP A 182 -11.57 -25.82 -12.35
CA ASP A 182 -11.69 -26.16 -13.77
C ASP A 182 -11.08 -25.09 -14.70
N LYS A 183 -10.01 -24.42 -14.24
CA LYS A 183 -9.26 -23.35 -14.95
C LYS A 183 -9.99 -22.00 -15.07
N GLN A 184 -10.95 -21.72 -14.18
CA GLN A 184 -11.72 -20.47 -14.18
C GLN A 184 -11.20 -19.36 -13.23
N PHE A 185 -9.94 -19.39 -12.78
CA PHE A 185 -9.41 -18.42 -11.80
C PHE A 185 -9.69 -16.95 -12.16
N LYS A 186 -9.42 -16.61 -13.43
CA LYS A 186 -9.64 -15.25 -13.95
C LYS A 186 -11.12 -14.86 -13.85
N PHE A 187 -12.03 -15.74 -14.25
CA PHE A 187 -13.47 -15.48 -14.21
C PHE A 187 -13.99 -15.34 -12.78
N ALA A 188 -13.49 -16.15 -11.85
CA ALA A 188 -13.87 -16.04 -10.44
C ALA A 188 -13.35 -14.74 -9.81
N ARG A 189 -12.12 -14.35 -10.11
CA ARG A 189 -11.57 -13.06 -9.68
C ARG A 189 -12.38 -11.90 -10.24
N GLU A 190 -12.66 -11.89 -11.54
CA GLU A 190 -13.52 -10.89 -12.19
C GLU A 190 -14.94 -10.86 -11.59
N TYR A 191 -15.50 -12.02 -11.27
CA TYR A 191 -16.80 -12.13 -10.61
C TYR A 191 -16.80 -11.49 -9.23
N ILE A 192 -15.79 -11.78 -8.39
CA ILE A 192 -15.64 -11.18 -7.06
C ILE A 192 -15.40 -9.67 -7.18
N GLU A 193 -14.51 -9.25 -8.07
CA GLU A 193 -14.25 -7.82 -8.33
C GLU A 193 -15.52 -7.10 -8.75
N LYS A 194 -16.32 -7.67 -9.65
CA LYS A 194 -17.60 -7.09 -10.08
C LYS A 194 -18.67 -7.14 -8.97
N MET A 195 -18.66 -8.17 -8.14
CA MET A 195 -19.55 -8.28 -6.99
C MET A 195 -19.29 -7.16 -5.98
N VAL A 196 -18.02 -6.93 -5.64
CA VAL A 196 -17.60 -5.99 -4.60
C VAL A 196 -17.56 -4.55 -5.13
N PHE A 197 -16.99 -4.36 -6.32
CA PHE A 197 -16.69 -3.06 -6.90
C PHE A 197 -17.52 -2.71 -8.14
N GLY A 198 -18.53 -3.53 -8.47
CA GLY A 198 -19.47 -3.22 -9.55
C GLY A 198 -20.46 -2.10 -9.23
N ASN A 199 -20.44 -1.56 -8.00
CA ASN A 199 -21.12 -0.31 -7.68
C ASN A 199 -20.42 0.85 -8.42
N LYS A 200 -21.20 1.66 -9.12
CA LYS A 200 -20.69 2.76 -9.93
C LYS A 200 -20.03 3.87 -9.10
N LYS A 201 -20.43 4.04 -7.85
CA LYS A 201 -19.97 5.13 -6.96
C LYS A 201 -19.53 4.57 -5.62
N ILE A 202 -18.25 4.73 -5.29
CA ILE A 202 -17.70 4.29 -4.00
C ILE A 202 -17.03 5.49 -3.33
N GLN A 203 -17.31 5.65 -2.04
CA GLN A 203 -16.68 6.64 -1.18
C GLN A 203 -15.85 5.87 -0.15
N VAL A 204 -14.55 6.14 -0.09
CA VAL A 204 -13.63 5.47 0.82
C VAL A 204 -12.98 6.49 1.73
N GLU A 205 -13.10 6.33 3.04
CA GLU A 205 -12.44 7.22 4.00
C GLU A 205 -10.93 6.96 4.04
N HIS A 206 -10.52 5.70 4.15
CA HIS A 206 -9.13 5.26 4.17
C HIS A 206 -8.89 4.15 3.14
N LEU A 207 -8.20 4.50 2.05
CA LEU A 207 -7.79 3.55 1.01
C LEU A 207 -6.31 3.18 1.16
N GLN A 208 -6.01 1.89 1.33
CA GLN A 208 -4.66 1.36 1.27
C GLN A 208 -4.45 0.56 -0.02
N ILE A 209 -3.35 0.81 -0.72
CA ILE A 209 -2.90 0.02 -1.88
C ILE A 209 -1.49 -0.51 -1.61
N GLY A 210 -1.35 -1.84 -1.66
CA GLY A 210 -0.11 -2.57 -1.39
C GLY A 210 -0.20 -3.45 -0.16
N GLY A 211 0.95 -3.93 0.34
CA GLY A 211 1.03 -4.78 1.54
C GLY A 211 0.78 -4.01 2.84
N ASP A 212 0.80 -4.72 3.97
CA ASP A 212 0.64 -4.11 5.30
C ASP A 212 1.86 -3.31 5.76
N THR A 213 3.03 -3.65 5.21
CA THR A 213 4.29 -2.93 5.37
C THR A 213 4.65 -2.18 4.10
N TYR A 214 5.42 -1.11 4.26
CA TYR A 214 5.98 -0.33 3.16
C TYR A 214 7.09 -1.11 2.47
N LEU A 215 7.17 -0.99 1.14
CA LEU A 215 8.33 -1.44 0.38
C LEU A 215 9.55 -0.59 0.76
N HIS A 216 10.62 -1.22 1.24
CA HIS A 216 11.86 -0.53 1.55
C HIS A 216 12.85 -0.61 0.37
N ASP A 217 13.37 0.54 -0.08
CA ASP A 217 14.46 0.60 -1.07
C ASP A 217 15.77 -0.08 -0.59
N LEU A 218 15.93 -0.28 0.73
CA LEU A 218 17.05 -1.02 1.33
C LEU A 218 16.96 -2.52 1.08
N ASP A 219 15.76 -3.10 0.96
CA ASP A 219 15.57 -4.53 0.71
C ASP A 219 16.25 -4.94 -0.62
N ASN A 220 16.25 -4.04 -1.61
CA ASN A 220 16.96 -4.19 -2.88
C ASN A 220 18.50 -4.21 -2.75
N ARG A 221 19.09 -3.49 -1.78
CA ARG A 221 20.56 -3.39 -1.64
C ARG A 221 21.18 -4.56 -0.89
N ILE A 222 20.40 -5.22 -0.03
CA ILE A 222 20.88 -6.31 0.84
C ILE A 222 20.83 -7.66 0.10
N GLY A 223 20.46 -7.68 -1.18
CA GLY A 223 20.32 -8.93 -1.95
C GLY A 223 19.14 -9.78 -1.48
N ILE A 224 18.22 -9.20 -0.70
CA ILE A 224 16.89 -9.79 -0.50
C ILE A 224 16.17 -9.56 -1.82
N THR A 225 16.30 -10.53 -2.73
CA THR A 225 15.40 -10.62 -3.86
C THR A 225 13.99 -10.59 -3.27
N PHE A 226 13.21 -9.56 -3.65
CA PHE A 226 11.79 -9.62 -3.43
C PHE A 226 11.28 -11.00 -3.90
N GLY A 227 10.21 -11.50 -3.29
CA GLY A 227 9.53 -12.69 -3.81
C GLY A 227 9.27 -12.57 -5.33
N PRO A 228 8.91 -13.66 -6.01
CA PRO A 228 8.75 -13.67 -7.46
C PRO A 228 7.95 -12.44 -7.95
N PRO A 229 8.30 -11.87 -9.14
CA PRO A 229 7.62 -10.69 -9.68
C PRO A 229 6.11 -10.84 -9.59
N ARG A 230 5.44 -9.82 -9.07
CA ARG A 230 3.99 -9.86 -8.92
C ARG A 230 3.36 -9.72 -10.31
N HIS A 231 2.43 -10.62 -10.63
CA HIS A 231 1.81 -10.67 -11.96
C HIS A 231 0.91 -9.46 -12.26
N GLU A 232 0.36 -8.83 -11.23
CA GLU A 232 -0.44 -7.62 -11.36
C GLU A 232 0.49 -6.39 -11.39
N PRO A 233 0.57 -5.62 -12.50
CA PRO A 233 1.47 -4.48 -12.63
C PRO A 233 1.30 -3.41 -11.54
N LEU A 234 0.08 -3.28 -10.99
CA LEU A 234 -0.19 -2.38 -9.87
C LEU A 234 0.69 -2.66 -8.65
N PHE A 235 0.91 -3.94 -8.35
CA PHE A 235 1.62 -4.37 -7.15
C PHE A 235 3.08 -4.69 -7.39
N ASP A 236 3.57 -4.48 -8.62
CA ASP A 236 4.96 -4.69 -9.01
C ASP A 236 5.92 -3.86 -8.13
N TYR A 237 7.14 -4.37 -7.97
CA TYR A 237 8.23 -3.71 -7.23
C TYR A 237 8.93 -2.63 -8.07
N THR A 238 8.55 -2.50 -9.34
CA THR A 238 9.08 -1.51 -10.28
C THR A 238 7.96 -0.66 -10.89
N PRO A 239 8.28 0.55 -11.39
CA PRO A 239 7.39 1.35 -12.22
C PRO A 239 6.86 0.59 -13.44
N GLN A 240 5.54 0.51 -13.59
CA GLN A 240 4.86 -0.20 -14.68
C GLN A 240 3.67 0.59 -15.25
N THR A 241 3.72 1.93 -15.23
CA THR A 241 2.57 2.82 -15.47
C THR A 241 1.75 2.49 -16.72
N ASP A 242 2.40 2.10 -17.82
CA ASP A 242 1.74 1.81 -19.10
C ASP A 242 0.99 0.48 -19.11
N SER A 243 1.38 -0.45 -18.23
CA SER A 243 0.78 -1.78 -18.09
C SER A 243 -0.29 -1.83 -16.99
N VAL A 244 -0.36 -0.81 -16.12
CA VAL A 244 -1.32 -0.76 -15.03
C VAL A 244 -2.73 -0.47 -15.57
N LYS A 245 -3.66 -1.38 -15.25
CA LYS A 245 -5.09 -1.19 -15.51
C LYS A 245 -5.78 -0.59 -14.28
N PRO A 246 -6.98 0.01 -14.44
CA PRO A 246 -7.83 0.34 -13.31
C PRO A 246 -8.12 -0.95 -12.54
N LEU A 247 -7.74 -1.02 -11.27
CA LEU A 247 -7.85 -2.24 -10.46
C LEU A 247 -9.32 -2.62 -10.19
N LEU A 248 -10.20 -1.63 -10.22
CA LEU A 248 -11.58 -1.77 -9.78
C LEU A 248 -12.51 -1.42 -10.93
N SER A 249 -13.56 -2.21 -11.14
CA SER A 249 -14.61 -1.95 -12.13
C SER A 249 -15.56 -0.80 -11.71
N ILE A 250 -15.00 0.23 -11.05
CA ILE A 250 -15.69 1.39 -10.50
C ILE A 250 -15.75 2.49 -11.55
N ARG A 251 -16.82 3.29 -11.55
CA ARG A 251 -16.92 4.48 -12.42
C ARG A 251 -16.45 5.75 -11.75
N SER A 252 -16.67 5.89 -10.45
CA SER A 252 -16.31 7.07 -9.66
C SER A 252 -15.94 6.65 -8.24
N LEU A 253 -14.76 7.10 -7.81
CA LEU A 253 -14.17 6.81 -6.52
C LEU A 253 -13.80 8.12 -5.82
N GLU A 254 -14.37 8.36 -4.65
CA GLU A 254 -13.94 9.43 -3.74
C GLU A 254 -13.06 8.82 -2.64
N VAL A 255 -11.91 9.45 -2.36
CA VAL A 255 -10.96 8.98 -1.35
C VAL A 255 -10.61 10.11 -0.40
N GLY A 256 -10.78 9.88 0.90
CA GLY A 256 -10.33 10.82 1.94
C GLY A 256 -8.81 10.75 2.13
N VAL A 257 -8.34 9.60 2.58
CA VAL A 257 -6.93 9.30 2.86
C VAL A 257 -6.45 8.17 1.96
N LEU A 258 -5.42 8.44 1.16
CA LEU A 258 -4.75 7.42 0.35
C LEU A 258 -3.43 7.02 1.01
N ARG A 259 -3.26 5.73 1.30
CA ARG A 259 -2.00 5.14 1.78
C ARG A 259 -1.47 4.18 0.73
N VAL A 260 -0.31 4.45 0.16
CA VAL A 260 0.36 3.54 -0.76
C VAL A 260 1.60 2.98 -0.10
N THR A 261 1.62 1.67 0.10
CA THR A 261 2.78 0.97 0.66
C THR A 261 3.69 0.37 -0.42
N GLY A 262 3.19 0.28 -1.66
CA GLY A 262 3.93 -0.13 -2.85
C GLY A 262 4.54 1.02 -3.67
N ILE A 263 4.72 0.80 -4.97
CA ILE A 263 5.19 1.81 -5.93
C ILE A 263 4.07 2.82 -6.19
N LEU A 264 4.24 4.05 -5.69
CA LEU A 264 3.22 5.12 -5.76
C LEU A 264 2.72 5.38 -7.17
N ILE A 265 3.61 5.45 -8.16
CA ILE A 265 3.21 5.79 -9.54
C ILE A 265 2.33 4.71 -10.19
N ASN A 266 2.47 3.44 -9.80
CA ASN A 266 1.60 2.37 -10.26
C ASN A 266 0.20 2.54 -9.66
N ALA A 267 0.12 2.83 -8.36
CA ALA A 267 -1.15 3.11 -7.70
C ALA A 267 -1.87 4.32 -8.31
N LEU A 268 -1.15 5.42 -8.56
CA LEU A 268 -1.71 6.61 -9.19
C LEU A 268 -2.20 6.33 -10.63
N ALA A 269 -1.45 5.55 -11.41
CA ALA A 269 -1.86 5.14 -12.75
C ALA A 269 -3.19 4.35 -12.72
N SER A 270 -3.36 3.45 -11.74
CA SER A 270 -4.60 2.67 -11.58
C SER A 270 -5.79 3.52 -11.12
N LEU A 271 -5.55 4.52 -10.27
CA LEU A 271 -6.61 5.36 -9.71
C LEU A 271 -7.03 6.50 -10.63
N ARG A 272 -6.12 7.04 -11.45
CA ARG A 272 -6.36 8.20 -12.31
C ARG A 272 -7.67 8.17 -13.12
N PRO A 273 -8.08 7.06 -13.76
CA PRO A 273 -9.31 7.04 -14.54
C PRO A 273 -10.60 7.03 -13.72
N ILE A 274 -10.53 6.76 -12.40
CA ILE A 274 -11.71 6.56 -11.54
C ILE A 274 -11.78 7.53 -10.36
N LEU A 275 -10.66 8.16 -9.97
CA LEU A 275 -10.59 9.07 -8.84
C LEU A 275 -11.35 10.36 -9.13
N SER A 276 -12.12 10.85 -8.15
CA SER A 276 -12.79 12.15 -8.22
C SER A 276 -11.80 13.29 -8.42
N GLN A 277 -12.24 14.41 -9.00
CA GLN A 277 -11.42 15.62 -9.17
C GLN A 277 -11.13 16.35 -7.84
N THR A 278 -11.81 15.98 -6.76
CA THR A 278 -11.57 16.55 -5.43
C THR A 278 -10.19 16.12 -4.92
N PRO A 279 -9.37 17.06 -4.42
CA PRO A 279 -8.09 16.73 -3.82
C PRO A 279 -8.21 15.75 -2.64
N LEU A 280 -7.19 14.91 -2.46
CA LEU A 280 -7.10 14.05 -1.30
C LEU A 280 -6.87 14.89 -0.04
N LYS A 281 -7.54 14.55 1.06
CA LYS A 281 -7.26 15.16 2.38
C LYS A 281 -5.87 14.78 2.87
N LYS A 282 -5.43 13.54 2.61
CA LYS A 282 -4.10 13.05 2.99
C LYS A 282 -3.62 12.00 2.00
N LEU A 283 -2.35 12.10 1.60
CA LEU A 283 -1.62 11.07 0.85
C LEU A 283 -0.43 10.63 1.68
N LYS A 284 -0.28 9.32 1.92
CA LYS A 284 0.87 8.73 2.61
C LYS A 284 1.54 7.68 1.75
N ALA A 285 2.78 7.91 1.33
CA ALA A 285 3.53 6.99 0.48
C ALA A 285 5.04 7.07 0.73
N VAL A 286 5.80 6.10 0.22
CA VAL A 286 7.27 6.09 0.30
C VAL A 286 7.91 6.59 -0.98
N CYS A 287 9.15 7.06 -0.89
CA CYS A 287 10.00 7.28 -2.05
C CYS A 287 10.34 5.97 -2.76
N HIS A 288 10.64 6.09 -4.06
CA HIS A 288 11.21 5.00 -4.84
C HIS A 288 12.48 5.51 -5.52
N GLN A 289 13.57 4.76 -5.37
CA GLN A 289 14.90 5.13 -5.87
C GLN A 289 15.29 6.56 -5.46
N ARG A 290 15.04 6.91 -4.19
CA ARG A 290 15.31 8.25 -3.63
C ARG A 290 14.54 9.42 -4.28
N THR A 291 13.53 9.15 -5.11
CA THR A 291 12.70 10.19 -5.72
C THR A 291 11.25 10.09 -5.25
N PHE A 292 10.51 11.20 -5.39
CA PHE A 292 9.08 11.24 -5.12
C PHE A 292 8.37 11.91 -6.30
N THR A 293 7.31 11.29 -6.83
CA THR A 293 6.63 11.76 -8.04
C THR A 293 5.99 13.15 -7.87
N LYS A 294 5.96 13.96 -8.95
CA LYS A 294 5.30 15.28 -9.03
C LYS A 294 3.93 15.20 -9.71
N ASP A 295 3.28 14.04 -9.63
CA ASP A 295 1.96 13.80 -10.20
C ASP A 295 0.92 14.85 -9.71
N PRO A 296 -0.03 15.30 -10.55
CA PRO A 296 -1.07 16.24 -10.14
C PRO A 296 -1.86 15.81 -8.88
N ILE A 297 -2.15 14.52 -8.71
CA ILE A 297 -2.85 14.00 -7.53
C ILE A 297 -1.99 14.23 -6.27
N VAL A 298 -0.69 14.00 -6.36
CA VAL A 298 0.26 14.26 -5.26
C VAL A 298 0.30 15.75 -4.93
N ASN A 299 0.48 16.59 -5.96
CA ASN A 299 0.70 18.03 -5.79
C ASN A 299 -0.55 18.78 -5.32
N THR A 300 -1.75 18.26 -5.57
CA THR A 300 -3.01 18.87 -5.12
C THR A 300 -3.44 18.39 -3.74
N THR A 301 -2.87 17.31 -3.21
CA THR A 301 -3.22 16.77 -1.89
C THR A 301 -3.01 17.81 -0.78
N GLU A 302 -3.98 17.93 0.12
CA GLU A 302 -3.97 18.90 1.22
C GLU A 302 -2.83 18.63 2.23
N PHE A 303 -2.65 17.37 2.62
CA PHE A 303 -1.55 16.92 3.47
C PHE A 303 -0.76 15.77 2.83
N LEU A 304 0.46 16.07 2.38
CA LEU A 304 1.38 15.09 1.83
C LEU A 304 2.29 14.50 2.92
N GLN A 305 2.27 13.18 3.09
CA GLN A 305 3.14 12.45 3.99
C GLN A 305 4.07 11.53 3.19
N ILE A 306 5.35 11.84 3.20
CA ILE A 306 6.39 11.00 2.64
C ILE A 306 6.91 10.13 3.79
N ALA A 307 6.45 8.88 3.82
CA ALA A 307 6.75 7.93 4.88
C ALA A 307 8.21 7.45 4.80
N GLN A 308 8.73 7.01 5.95
CA GLN A 308 10.10 6.49 6.10
C GLN A 308 11.19 7.52 5.76
N GLY A 309 12.44 7.04 5.65
CA GLY A 309 13.59 7.86 5.27
C GLY A 309 13.53 8.29 3.82
N SER A 310 13.75 9.57 3.56
CA SER A 310 13.84 10.16 2.21
C SER A 310 14.85 11.31 2.19
N PRO A 311 15.49 11.60 1.04
CA PRO A 311 16.39 12.75 0.96
C PRO A 311 15.59 14.04 1.10
N ILE A 312 16.11 15.06 1.79
CA ILE A 312 15.37 16.30 2.05
C ILE A 312 14.98 17.06 0.76
N ASN A 313 15.75 16.87 -0.31
CA ASN A 313 15.51 17.52 -1.61
C ASN A 313 14.18 17.12 -2.28
N VAL A 314 13.48 16.07 -1.82
CA VAL A 314 12.14 15.71 -2.33
C VAL A 314 11.07 16.77 -2.06
N LEU A 315 11.35 17.68 -1.12
CA LEU A 315 10.53 18.86 -0.80
C LEU A 315 10.68 19.98 -1.83
N SER A 316 11.70 19.92 -2.69
CA SER A 316 11.95 20.96 -3.69
C SER A 316 10.81 21.06 -4.70
N ASN A 317 10.44 22.29 -5.05
CA ASN A 317 9.39 22.58 -6.05
C ASN A 317 8.03 21.90 -5.75
N ARG A 318 7.68 21.70 -4.48
CA ARG A 318 6.35 21.22 -4.08
C ARG A 318 5.36 22.37 -3.91
N PRO A 319 4.13 22.24 -4.42
CA PRO A 319 3.07 23.22 -4.21
C PRO A 319 2.17 22.90 -3.00
N ASN A 320 2.33 21.72 -2.39
CA ASN A 320 1.52 21.29 -1.25
C ASN A 320 1.67 22.24 -0.06
N TYR A 321 0.54 22.57 0.58
CA TYR A 321 0.51 23.47 1.73
C TYR A 321 1.04 22.84 3.02
N ARG A 322 0.80 21.53 3.23
CA ARG A 322 1.26 20.77 4.40
C ARG A 322 2.04 19.54 3.93
N ILE A 323 3.30 19.42 4.32
CA ILE A 323 4.15 18.26 4.00
C ILE A 323 4.81 17.73 5.28
N HIS A 324 4.82 16.41 5.45
CA HIS A 324 5.58 15.72 6.48
C HIS A 324 6.50 14.68 5.86
N LEU A 325 7.77 14.69 6.25
CA LEU A 325 8.77 13.70 5.93
C LEU A 325 9.00 12.82 7.16
N GLY A 326 8.84 11.51 7.04
CA GLY A 326 8.97 10.59 8.18
C GLY A 326 10.36 10.63 8.81
N LEU A 327 11.39 10.71 7.98
CA LEU A 327 12.79 10.92 8.36
C LEU A 327 13.54 11.55 7.18
N ALA A 328 14.39 12.56 7.43
CA ALA A 328 15.25 13.14 6.41
C ALA A 328 16.65 12.52 6.41
N PHE A 329 17.26 12.38 5.24
CA PHE A 329 18.70 12.16 5.10
C PHE A 329 19.28 13.04 3.98
N ASP A 330 20.59 12.92 3.74
CA ASP A 330 21.35 13.76 2.79
C ASP A 330 21.24 15.27 3.12
N LEU A 331 21.15 15.63 4.41
CA LEU A 331 20.84 16.98 4.89
C LEU A 331 21.87 18.08 4.57
N LYS A 332 23.13 17.76 4.25
CA LYS A 332 24.24 18.73 4.16
C LYS A 332 23.99 19.91 3.20
N ASP A 333 24.47 19.80 1.97
CA ASP A 333 24.33 20.87 0.98
C ASP A 333 22.87 20.96 0.50
N ASP A 334 22.12 19.85 0.53
CA ASP A 334 20.74 19.78 0.05
C ASP A 334 19.79 20.65 0.88
N LEU A 335 19.96 20.75 2.21
CA LEU A 335 19.09 21.61 3.02
C LEU A 335 19.30 23.09 2.69
N ILE A 336 20.55 23.50 2.58
CA ILE A 336 20.92 24.87 2.24
C ILE A 336 20.39 25.21 0.83
N ASN A 337 20.62 24.32 -0.13
CA ASN A 337 20.11 24.45 -1.50
C ASN A 337 18.59 24.53 -1.56
N LEU A 338 17.89 23.73 -0.74
CA LEU A 338 16.43 23.75 -0.63
C LEU A 338 15.92 25.11 -0.11
N VAL A 339 16.53 25.65 0.95
CA VAL A 339 16.16 26.97 1.48
C VAL A 339 16.43 28.08 0.45
N TYR A 340 17.54 28.03 -0.28
CA TYR A 340 17.81 28.99 -1.35
C TYR A 340 16.83 28.88 -2.52
N GLU A 341 16.38 27.67 -2.86
CA GLU A 341 15.33 27.47 -3.86
C GLU A 341 14.01 28.08 -3.38
N TRP A 342 13.64 27.85 -2.13
CA TRP A 342 12.44 28.45 -1.53
C TRP A 342 12.47 29.97 -1.50
N LYS A 343 13.63 30.60 -1.23
CA LYS A 343 13.80 32.06 -1.28
C LYS A 343 13.52 32.67 -2.66
N LYS A 344 13.67 31.89 -3.73
CA LYS A 344 13.41 32.34 -5.11
C LYS A 344 11.94 32.21 -5.50
N ARG A 345 11.08 31.71 -4.61
CA ARG A 345 9.68 31.41 -4.90
C ARG A 345 8.74 32.24 -4.05
N GLU A 346 7.57 32.47 -4.60
CA GLU A 346 6.42 32.95 -3.85
C GLU A 346 5.75 31.76 -3.15
N ILE A 347 6.04 31.61 -1.85
CA ILE A 347 5.45 30.58 -1.00
C ILE A 347 4.35 31.23 -0.15
N ARG A 348 3.19 30.58 -0.10
CA ARG A 348 2.04 31.05 0.67
C ARG A 348 2.36 31.05 2.16
N ILE A 349 2.02 32.13 2.86
CA ILE A 349 2.09 32.20 4.32
C ILE A 349 1.26 31.07 4.96
N GLY A 350 1.83 30.46 6.00
CA GLY A 350 1.30 29.29 6.69
C GLY A 350 1.69 27.95 6.06
N THR A 351 2.40 27.94 4.92
CA THR A 351 2.95 26.69 4.36
C THR A 351 3.81 26.00 5.41
N HIS A 352 3.57 24.72 5.64
CA HIS A 352 4.11 23.96 6.74
C HIS A 352 4.83 22.70 6.26
N TYR A 353 6.12 22.62 6.55
CA TYR A 353 6.92 21.42 6.40
C TYR A 353 7.25 20.86 7.78
N SER A 354 7.35 19.54 7.89
CA SER A 354 7.80 18.88 9.10
C SER A 354 8.62 17.63 8.78
N VAL A 355 9.55 17.29 9.66
CA VAL A 355 10.46 16.15 9.53
C VAL A 355 10.52 15.44 10.88
N GLY A 356 10.33 14.12 10.90
CA GLY A 356 10.61 13.32 12.08
C GLY A 356 12.11 13.14 12.30
N GLU A 357 12.58 13.34 13.52
CA GLU A 357 14.01 13.33 13.88
C GLU A 357 14.27 12.53 15.17
N THR A 358 15.48 11.99 15.30
CA THR A 358 16.01 11.45 16.57
C THR A 358 16.72 12.55 17.35
N GLU A 359 16.93 12.36 18.66
CA GLU A 359 17.61 13.34 19.53
C GLU A 359 18.93 13.86 18.93
N ASP A 360 19.82 12.93 18.54
CA ASP A 360 21.12 13.25 17.94
C ASP A 360 21.00 14.08 16.64
N SER A 361 19.94 13.82 15.85
CA SER A 361 19.75 14.46 14.54
C SER A 361 19.17 15.87 14.66
N VAL A 362 18.41 16.18 15.72
CA VAL A 362 17.84 17.52 15.94
C VAL A 362 18.96 18.57 16.02
N SER A 363 19.99 18.30 16.83
CA SER A 363 21.14 19.21 17.02
C SER A 363 21.89 19.46 15.71
N TYR A 364 22.06 18.41 14.91
CA TYR A 364 22.69 18.49 13.60
C TYR A 364 21.85 19.36 12.63
N THR A 365 20.55 19.08 12.52
CA THR A 365 19.62 19.83 11.66
C THR A 365 19.57 21.31 12.05
N PHE A 366 19.51 21.64 13.34
CA PHE A 366 19.53 23.03 13.82
C PHE A 366 20.85 23.75 13.51
N THR A 367 21.98 23.07 13.66
CA THR A 367 23.29 23.63 13.30
C THR A 367 23.33 24.03 11.82
N MET A 368 22.78 23.19 10.94
CA MET A 368 22.71 23.49 9.51
C MET A 368 21.82 24.71 9.22
N PHE A 369 20.65 24.82 9.86
CA PHE A 369 19.79 26.00 9.69
C PHE A 369 20.42 27.30 10.25
N ARG A 370 21.14 27.23 11.38
CA ARG A 370 21.86 28.39 11.96
C ARG A 370 22.94 28.94 11.03
N ASN A 371 23.56 28.09 10.22
CA ASN A 371 24.61 28.49 9.29
C ASN A 371 24.07 29.19 8.02
N ILE A 372 22.75 29.32 7.86
CA ILE A 372 22.15 30.00 6.71
C ILE A 372 22.32 31.52 6.87
N PRO A 373 22.78 32.25 5.84
CA PRO A 373 22.97 33.69 5.93
C PRO A 373 21.70 34.45 6.34
N GLY A 374 21.85 35.26 7.39
CA GLY A 374 20.77 36.06 7.97
C GLY A 374 19.89 35.31 8.96
N ALA A 375 20.14 34.02 9.21
CA ALA A 375 19.45 33.27 10.26
C ALA A 375 19.72 33.89 11.64
N LYS A 376 18.68 33.96 12.47
CA LYS A 376 18.75 34.45 13.85
C LYS A 376 18.13 33.43 14.79
N LEU A 377 18.62 33.40 16.03
CA LEU A 377 17.94 32.71 17.10
C LEU A 377 16.75 33.56 17.57
N GLY A 378 15.67 32.89 17.95
CA GLY A 378 14.40 33.49 18.26
C GLY A 378 13.57 32.61 19.16
N GLU A 379 12.42 33.14 19.55
CA GLU A 379 11.35 32.42 20.24
C GLU A 379 10.05 32.63 19.47
N ASN A 380 9.20 31.60 19.44
CA ASN A 380 7.85 31.71 18.91
C ASN A 380 6.84 31.19 19.95
N GLU A 381 5.57 31.56 19.79
CA GLU A 381 4.52 31.16 20.73
C GLU A 381 4.30 29.64 20.79
N GLU A 382 4.66 28.90 19.73
CA GLU A 382 4.44 27.46 19.63
C GLU A 382 5.41 26.63 20.46
N THR A 383 6.61 27.15 20.73
CA THR A 383 7.67 26.44 21.47
C THR A 383 8.04 27.07 22.79
N ARG A 384 7.64 28.32 23.08
CA ARG A 384 8.03 29.06 24.29
C ARG A 384 7.78 28.30 25.61
N LEU A 385 6.79 27.41 25.67
CA LEU A 385 6.44 26.61 26.85
C LEU A 385 6.80 25.13 26.73
N THR A 386 7.69 24.80 25.80
CA THR A 386 8.13 23.43 25.52
C THR A 386 9.56 23.22 25.97
N GLU A 387 10.01 21.97 25.97
CA GLU A 387 11.38 21.57 26.33
C GLU A 387 12.44 22.10 25.34
N PHE A 388 12.02 22.60 24.16
CA PHE A 388 12.89 23.15 23.11
C PHE A 388 12.37 24.54 22.67
N PRO A 389 12.53 25.59 23.50
CA PRO A 389 11.97 26.91 23.22
C PRO A 389 12.57 27.59 21.98
N GLU A 390 13.75 27.15 21.54
CA GLU A 390 14.50 27.77 20.45
C GLU A 390 13.79 27.68 19.10
N CYS A 391 13.71 28.83 18.43
CA CYS A 391 13.29 28.96 17.05
C CYS A 391 14.44 29.57 16.23
N ILE A 392 14.72 29.02 15.05
CA ILE A 392 15.60 29.66 14.07
C ILE A 392 14.72 30.44 13.10
N ILE A 393 15.00 31.73 12.97
CA ILE A 393 14.28 32.66 12.09
C ILE A 393 15.16 32.92 10.88
N ILE A 394 14.69 32.58 9.68
CA ILE A 394 15.42 32.78 8.43
C ILE A 394 14.65 33.79 7.58
N PRO A 395 15.23 34.96 7.26
CA PRO A 395 14.59 35.91 6.34
C PRO A 395 14.45 35.32 4.94
N MET A 396 13.23 35.30 4.41
CA MET A 396 12.94 34.70 3.10
C MET A 396 12.65 35.73 1.99
N GLY A 397 12.59 37.02 2.33
CA GLY A 397 12.23 38.10 1.41
C GLY A 397 10.72 38.37 1.39
N ASN A 398 10.29 39.41 0.67
CA ASN A 398 8.88 39.81 0.54
C ASN A 398 8.12 39.90 1.88
N ASP A 399 8.77 40.43 2.92
CA ASP A 399 8.25 40.49 4.30
C ASP A 399 7.76 39.14 4.85
N THR A 400 8.47 38.06 4.49
CA THR A 400 8.27 36.72 5.04
C THR A 400 9.54 36.16 5.67
N GLU A 401 9.33 35.20 6.57
CA GLU A 401 10.37 34.46 7.27
C GLU A 401 10.04 32.96 7.33
N LEU A 402 11.06 32.12 7.44
CA LEU A 402 10.92 30.71 7.72
C LEU A 402 11.29 30.48 9.19
N ASN A 403 10.34 29.98 9.95
CA ASN A 403 10.50 29.69 11.38
C ASN A 403 10.71 28.20 11.55
N VAL A 404 11.87 27.82 12.08
CA VAL A 404 12.28 26.43 12.27
C VAL A 404 12.40 26.14 13.76
N TYR A 405 11.69 25.13 14.25
CA TYR A 405 11.62 24.80 15.67
C TYR A 405 11.30 23.31 15.86
N CYS A 406 11.51 22.79 17.06
CA CYS A 406 11.38 21.36 17.36
C CYS A 406 10.43 21.15 18.53
N ASN A 407 9.64 20.08 18.52
CA ASN A 407 8.83 19.63 19.65
C ASN A 407 8.80 18.10 19.71
N LYS A 408 8.39 17.55 20.86
CA LYS A 408 7.88 16.17 20.91
C LYS A 408 6.53 16.11 20.18
N PRO A 409 6.26 15.09 19.33
CA PRO A 409 4.98 14.94 18.65
C PRO A 409 3.82 14.89 19.66
N ASN A 410 2.80 15.71 19.45
CA ASN A 410 1.55 15.63 20.21
C ASN A 410 0.69 14.40 19.77
N GLU A 411 -0.48 14.21 20.38
CA GLU A 411 -1.35 13.05 20.08
C GLU A 411 -1.76 12.94 18.60
N GLU A 412 -2.08 14.05 17.92
CA GLU A 412 -2.38 14.05 16.48
C GLU A 412 -1.12 13.73 15.65
N GLU A 413 0.02 14.28 16.05
CA GLU A 413 1.28 14.13 15.33
C GLU A 413 1.83 12.71 15.42
N LYS A 414 1.57 11.99 16.52
CA LYS A 414 1.93 10.57 16.69
C LYS A 414 1.27 9.66 15.65
N GLU A 415 0.16 10.08 15.02
CA GLU A 415 -0.45 9.31 13.92
C GLU A 415 0.46 9.22 12.68
N TYR A 416 1.37 10.19 12.51
CA TYR A 416 2.19 10.29 11.31
C TYR A 416 3.69 10.40 11.54
N CYS A 417 4.12 10.96 12.67
CA CYS A 417 5.50 11.05 13.11
C CYS A 417 5.76 9.99 14.18
N ARG A 418 6.55 8.96 13.85
CA ARG A 418 6.96 7.91 14.79
C ARG A 418 8.28 8.23 15.49
N SER A 419 8.97 9.27 15.05
CA SER A 419 10.23 9.73 15.63
C SER A 419 9.98 10.41 16.97
N GLU A 420 10.99 10.44 17.81
CA GLU A 420 10.91 11.06 19.14
C GLU A 420 10.65 12.57 19.07
N PHE A 421 11.21 13.21 18.04
CA PHE A 421 11.08 14.63 17.79
C PHE A 421 10.49 14.91 16.41
N ILE A 422 9.86 16.07 16.29
CA ILE A 422 9.39 16.62 15.02
C ILE A 422 9.94 18.03 14.84
N VAL A 423 10.80 18.20 13.83
CA VAL A 423 11.26 19.52 13.39
C VAL A 423 10.22 20.09 12.44
N LYS A 424 9.79 21.32 12.71
CA LYS A 424 8.76 22.04 11.99
C LYS A 424 9.38 23.26 11.34
N MET A 425 9.06 23.48 10.07
CA MET A 425 9.48 24.64 9.29
C MET A 425 8.20 25.31 8.77
N LYS A 426 7.89 26.50 9.27
CA LYS A 426 6.69 27.24 8.89
C LYS A 426 7.04 28.54 8.19
N TRP A 427 6.41 28.75 7.03
CA TRP A 427 6.47 30.02 6.31
C TRP A 427 5.56 31.03 6.98
N GLN A 428 6.08 32.16 7.45
CA GLN A 428 5.37 33.12 8.27
C GLN A 428 5.57 34.56 7.78
N PRO A 429 4.68 35.50 8.15
CA PRO A 429 4.98 36.92 7.96
C PRO A 429 6.18 37.30 8.83
N ARG A 430 6.97 38.27 8.35
CA ARG A 430 8.12 38.78 9.09
C ARG A 430 7.71 39.31 10.46
N GLY A 431 8.46 38.94 11.50
CA GLY A 431 8.19 39.33 12.88
C GLY A 431 7.20 38.44 13.61
N TYR A 432 6.82 37.29 13.03
CA TYR A 432 6.01 36.29 13.73
C TYR A 432 6.78 35.69 14.92
N ALA A 433 8.06 35.39 14.73
CA ALA A 433 8.95 35.00 15.82
C ALA A 433 9.76 36.21 16.31
N ARG A 434 10.00 36.27 17.63
CA ARG A 434 10.81 37.32 18.25
C ARG A 434 12.27 36.89 18.26
N ALA A 435 13.13 37.63 17.57
CA ALA A 435 14.57 37.40 17.67
C ALA A 435 15.06 37.66 19.10
N VAL A 436 15.93 36.78 19.60
CA VAL A 436 16.61 36.94 20.89
C VAL A 436 18.10 37.08 20.63
N GLU A 437 18.70 38.12 21.20
CA GLU A 437 20.16 38.24 21.29
C GLU A 437 20.60 37.31 22.42
N TRP A 438 21.41 36.30 22.09
CA TRP A 438 22.10 35.49 23.09
C TRP A 438 23.53 36.03 23.11
N ASP A 439 23.95 36.54 24.27
CA ASP A 439 25.32 36.97 24.55
C ASP A 439 26.32 35.82 24.44
#